data_AF-A0A651EBT4-F1
#
_entry.id   AF-A0A651EBT4-F1
#
_cell.length_a   1.000
_cell.length_b   1.000
_cell.length_c   1.000
_cell.angle_alpha   90.00
_cell.angle_beta   90.00
_cell.angle_gamma   90.00
#
_symmetry.space_group_name_H-M   'P 1'
#
loop_
_entity.id
_entity.type
_entity.pdbx_description
1 polymer ?
#
loop_
_entity_poly.entity_id
_entity_poly.type
_entity_poly.pdbx_seq_one_letter_code
_entity_poly.pdbx_strand_id
1 'polypeptide(L)'
;MYPSARTPGSLHRRDGRREGFGALVLILVLLASPVGNAQAQQLDRFQPDGGYTLPPPAIQEFFERDTNYATLDHPGPDGDHFLIPLSTELSTLERMAEPTYRLAGLELRPGVDRPWHLDTWGIHGFRFYSLVDRAYREVSLPDEAFASDFMWSPEGDRVAFLAHLRDGTRVWTARVADGTAGPVD
;
A
#
# COMPACT_ATOMS: atom_id res chain seq x y z
N MET A 1 -24.74 -86.08 30.49
CA MET A 1 -23.38 -86.55 30.83
C MET A 1 -22.70 -85.41 31.61
N TYR A 2 -22.78 -85.44 32.94
CA TYR A 2 -21.99 -84.60 33.88
C TYR A 2 -20.53 -85.12 33.94
N PRO A 3 -19.54 -84.50 34.63
CA PRO A 3 -19.56 -83.33 35.53
C PRO A 3 -18.45 -82.27 35.20
N SER A 4 -18.44 -81.01 35.64
CA SER A 4 -18.42 -80.37 36.97
C SER A 4 -17.15 -80.58 37.83
N ALA A 5 -16.44 -79.47 38.12
CA ALA A 5 -15.75 -79.13 39.39
C ALA A 5 -15.61 -77.58 39.37
N ARG A 6 -16.11 -76.71 40.29
CA ARG A 6 -16.23 -76.64 41.77
C ARG A 6 -14.87 -76.86 42.47
N THR A 7 -14.31 -76.02 43.34
CA THR A 7 -14.75 -74.82 44.11
C THR A 7 -13.46 -74.12 44.69
N PRO A 8 -13.45 -73.22 45.72
CA PRO A 8 -12.76 -71.94 45.68
C PRO A 8 -11.63 -71.79 46.75
N GLY A 9 -10.95 -70.64 46.76
CA GLY A 9 -10.14 -70.20 47.90
C GLY A 9 -9.35 -68.97 47.52
N SER A 10 -9.18 -67.95 48.35
CA SER A 10 -9.66 -67.65 49.69
C SER A 10 -9.42 -66.15 49.86
N LEU A 11 -10.34 -65.48 50.56
CA LEU A 11 -10.16 -64.10 50.98
C LEU A 11 -8.98 -64.03 51.96
N HIS A 12 -7.97 -63.22 51.64
CA HIS A 12 -7.10 -62.66 52.66
C HIS A 12 -7.18 -61.13 52.59
N ARG A 13 -8.02 -60.59 53.47
CA ARG A 13 -8.00 -59.20 53.88
C ARG A 13 -6.82 -59.04 54.82
N ARG A 14 -5.84 -58.22 54.43
CA ARG A 14 -5.01 -57.47 55.39
C ARG A 14 -5.00 -56.01 54.98
N ASP A 15 -5.71 -55.23 55.79
CA ASP A 15 -5.53 -53.80 55.95
C ASP A 15 -4.07 -53.50 56.33
N GLY A 16 -3.50 -52.43 55.77
CA GLY A 16 -2.12 -52.05 56.02
C GLY A 16 -1.66 -50.77 55.33
N ARG A 17 -2.26 -49.64 55.74
CA ARG A 17 -1.73 -48.26 55.77
C ARG A 17 -0.66 -47.83 54.73
N ARG A 18 -1.10 -46.84 53.94
CA ARG A 18 -0.48 -45.53 53.65
C ARG A 18 0.69 -45.46 52.66
N GLU A 19 0.71 -44.28 52.03
CA GLU A 19 1.76 -43.63 51.23
C GLU A 19 1.69 -43.89 49.72
N GLY A 20 1.41 -42.83 48.96
CA GLY A 20 1.44 -42.85 47.50
C GLY A 20 0.67 -41.74 46.79
N PHE A 21 0.63 -40.51 47.33
CA PHE A 21 0.36 -39.31 46.54
C PHE A 21 1.46 -39.19 45.46
N GLY A 22 1.33 -39.89 44.34
CA GLY A 22 2.41 -40.00 43.35
C GLY A 22 1.99 -40.08 41.89
N ALA A 23 0.69 -40.10 41.60
CA ALA A 23 0.22 -40.28 40.22
C ALA A 23 -0.46 -39.06 39.59
N LEU A 24 -0.62 -37.94 40.32
CA LEU A 24 -1.30 -36.74 39.82
C LEU A 24 -0.39 -35.54 39.56
N VAL A 25 0.93 -35.72 39.57
CA VAL A 25 1.90 -34.62 39.29
C VAL A 25 2.46 -34.69 37.87
N LEU A 26 2.36 -35.83 37.18
CA LEU A 26 2.99 -36.01 35.86
C LEU A 26 2.13 -35.58 34.65
N ILE A 27 0.87 -35.17 34.85
CA ILE A 27 0.04 -34.59 33.77
C ILE A 27 0.06 -33.05 33.79
N LEU A 28 0.54 -32.41 34.87
CA LEU A 28 0.60 -30.95 34.99
C LEU A 28 1.95 -30.33 34.56
N VAL A 29 2.98 -31.14 34.30
CA VAL A 29 4.30 -30.64 33.87
C VAL A 29 4.39 -30.41 32.36
N LEU A 30 3.47 -30.97 31.55
CA LEU A 30 3.45 -30.74 30.09
C LEU A 30 2.78 -29.43 29.66
N LEU A 31 2.15 -28.69 30.57
CA LEU A 31 1.58 -27.35 30.32
C LEU A 31 2.56 -26.20 30.63
N ALA A 32 3.76 -26.50 31.11
CA ALA A 32 4.79 -25.50 31.42
C ALA A 32 5.93 -25.45 30.38
N SER A 33 5.67 -25.89 29.14
CA SER A 33 6.60 -25.63 28.04
C SER A 33 6.61 -24.12 27.77
N PRO A 34 7.78 -23.44 27.76
CA PRO A 34 7.90 -22.01 27.52
C PRO A 34 7.76 -21.70 26.02
N VAL A 35 6.74 -22.24 25.36
CA VAL A 35 6.45 -21.94 23.94
C VAL A 35 5.76 -20.57 23.81
N GLY A 36 5.21 -20.03 24.90
CA GLY A 36 4.58 -18.71 24.94
C GLY A 36 5.53 -17.50 24.94
N ASN A 37 6.83 -17.69 25.22
CA ASN A 37 7.77 -16.56 25.32
C ASN A 37 8.51 -16.24 24.02
N ALA A 38 8.52 -17.16 23.04
CA ALA A 38 9.19 -16.94 21.77
C ALA A 38 8.44 -15.92 20.88
N GLN A 39 7.11 -15.81 21.01
CA GLN A 39 6.33 -14.79 20.30
C GLN A 39 6.43 -13.41 20.93
N ALA A 40 6.49 -13.32 22.27
CA ALA A 40 6.61 -12.04 22.98
C ALA A 40 7.97 -11.36 22.73
N GLN A 41 9.08 -12.12 22.79
CA GLN A 41 10.42 -11.59 22.51
C GLN A 41 10.63 -11.17 21.04
N GLN A 42 9.80 -11.67 20.12
CA GLN A 42 9.89 -11.31 18.70
C GLN A 42 9.23 -9.96 18.40
N LEU A 43 8.22 -9.54 19.17
CA LEU A 43 7.57 -8.24 19.01
C LEU A 43 8.47 -7.08 19.44
N ASP A 44 9.21 -7.23 20.54
CA ASP A 44 10.11 -6.19 21.07
C ASP A 44 11.24 -5.82 20.10
N ARG A 45 11.71 -6.75 19.26
CA ARG A 45 12.78 -6.46 18.27
C ARG A 45 12.33 -5.47 17.19
N PHE A 46 11.04 -5.35 16.94
CA PHE A 46 10.47 -4.42 15.95
C PHE A 46 9.96 -3.13 16.58
N GLN A 47 10.08 -2.98 17.90
CA GLN A 47 9.59 -1.83 18.67
C GLN A 47 10.74 -1.25 19.51
N PRO A 48 11.78 -0.65 18.89
CA PRO A 48 12.83 0.04 19.65
C PRO A 48 12.21 1.11 20.56
N ASP A 49 12.73 1.24 21.79
CA ASP A 49 12.18 2.12 22.83
C ASP A 49 12.14 3.61 22.43
N GLY A 50 12.97 4.00 21.46
CA GLY A 50 12.90 5.29 20.79
C GLY A 50 12.13 5.12 19.49
N GLY A 51 11.04 5.87 19.31
CA GLY A 51 10.21 5.85 18.11
C GLY A 51 10.98 6.20 16.82
N TYR A 52 10.24 6.62 15.80
CA TYR A 52 10.84 6.87 14.48
C TYR A 52 12.01 7.87 14.57
N THR A 53 13.22 7.40 14.26
CA THR A 53 14.42 8.23 14.25
C THR A 53 14.57 8.87 12.88
N LEU A 54 14.43 10.20 12.83
CA LEU A 54 14.64 10.95 11.60
C LEU A 54 16.13 11.05 11.25
N PRO A 55 16.50 11.04 9.95
CA PRO A 55 17.87 11.28 9.53
C PRO A 55 18.29 12.74 9.80
N PRO A 56 19.58 13.09 9.74
CA PRO A 56 20.03 14.48 9.88
C PRO A 56 19.30 15.42 8.90
N PRO A 57 19.07 16.71 9.26
CA PRO A 57 18.26 17.63 8.46
C PRO A 57 18.67 17.74 6.98
N ALA A 58 19.98 17.73 6.69
CA ALA A 58 20.49 17.80 5.32
C ALA A 58 20.04 16.62 4.43
N ILE A 59 19.80 15.45 5.03
CA ILE A 59 19.27 14.29 4.31
C ILE A 59 17.75 14.43 4.12
N GLN A 60 17.04 14.96 5.12
CA GLN A 60 15.60 15.23 4.99
C GLN A 60 15.34 16.24 3.86
N GLU A 61 16.07 17.36 3.82
CA GLU A 61 15.98 18.39 2.77
C GLU A 61 16.26 17.81 1.37
N PHE A 62 17.18 16.84 1.27
CA PHE A 62 17.46 16.19 0.00
C PHE A 62 16.24 15.45 -0.57
N PHE A 63 15.41 14.84 0.27
CA PHE A 63 14.18 14.16 -0.15
C PHE A 63 13.03 15.11 -0.51
N GLU A 64 13.11 16.39 -0.14
CA GLU A 64 12.12 17.41 -0.49
C GLU A 64 12.37 18.01 -1.88
N ARG A 65 13.51 17.72 -2.51
CA ARG A 65 13.83 18.25 -3.84
C ARG A 65 12.94 17.63 -4.90
N ASP A 66 12.47 18.48 -5.81
CA ASP A 66 11.74 18.05 -6.99
C ASP A 66 12.64 17.17 -7.87
N THR A 67 12.21 15.92 -8.09
CA THR A 67 12.89 14.94 -8.95
C THR A 67 12.45 15.04 -10.40
N ASN A 68 11.50 15.92 -10.73
CA ASN A 68 10.98 16.09 -12.08
C ASN A 68 11.90 16.95 -12.93
N TYR A 69 12.85 16.28 -13.59
CA TYR A 69 13.67 16.92 -14.62
C TYR A 69 12.81 17.28 -15.83
N ALA A 70 12.90 18.53 -16.29
CA ALA A 70 12.22 18.96 -17.51
C ALA A 70 12.94 18.36 -18.73
N THR A 71 12.38 17.27 -19.26
CA THR A 71 12.75 16.74 -20.58
C THR A 71 11.79 17.32 -21.62
N LEU A 72 12.32 17.86 -22.71
CA LEU A 72 11.54 18.49 -23.78
C LEU A 72 11.20 17.46 -24.87
N ASP A 73 10.45 16.43 -24.52
CA ASP A 73 10.13 15.27 -25.38
C ASP A 73 8.64 15.14 -25.75
N HIS A 74 7.78 16.02 -25.22
CA HIS A 74 6.35 16.12 -25.59
C HIS A 74 6.05 17.45 -26.30
N PRO A 75 6.57 17.66 -27.52
CA PRO A 75 6.36 18.91 -28.26
C PRO A 75 4.90 19.08 -28.69
N GLY A 76 4.43 20.32 -28.62
CA GLY A 76 3.23 20.75 -29.30
C GLY A 76 3.43 20.90 -30.81
N PRO A 77 2.35 21.01 -31.59
CA PRO A 77 2.43 21.12 -33.05
C PRO A 77 3.16 22.37 -33.56
N ASP A 78 3.26 23.42 -32.73
CA ASP A 78 3.92 24.68 -33.04
C ASP A 78 5.46 24.63 -32.91
N GLY A 79 5.99 23.60 -32.24
CA GLY A 79 7.40 23.46 -31.93
C GLY A 79 7.94 24.46 -30.90
N ASP A 80 7.10 25.30 -30.30
CA ASP A 80 7.48 26.23 -29.23
C ASP A 80 7.09 25.68 -27.85
N HIS A 81 5.87 25.14 -27.74
CA HIS A 81 5.35 24.67 -26.47
C HIS A 81 5.65 23.19 -26.24
N PHE A 82 6.01 22.85 -25.00
CA PHE A 82 6.26 21.48 -24.55
C PHE A 82 5.42 21.18 -23.33
N LEU A 83 4.85 19.98 -23.27
CA LEU A 83 4.22 19.47 -22.06
C LEU A 83 5.30 18.84 -21.19
N ILE A 84 5.34 19.23 -19.92
CA ILE A 84 6.30 18.73 -18.94
C ILE A 84 5.50 18.04 -17.83
N PRO A 85 5.46 16.70 -17.80
CA PRO A 85 4.76 15.98 -16.76
C PRO A 85 5.50 16.07 -15.43
N LEU A 86 4.76 16.10 -14.34
CA LEU A 86 5.27 15.97 -12.97
C LEU A 86 4.83 14.60 -12.46
N SER A 87 5.76 13.65 -12.44
CA SER A 87 5.52 12.31 -11.94
C SER A 87 5.89 12.20 -10.46
N THR A 88 5.20 11.27 -9.79
CA THR A 88 5.61 10.76 -8.49
C THR A 88 5.56 9.24 -8.53
N GLU A 89 6.63 8.62 -8.05
CA GLU A 89 6.70 7.18 -7.78
C GLU A 89 6.51 6.87 -6.28
N LEU A 90 6.33 7.92 -5.47
CA LEU A 90 6.22 7.85 -4.01
C LEU A 90 4.78 8.15 -3.61
N SER A 91 3.96 7.11 -3.54
CA SER A 91 2.60 7.21 -3.00
C SER A 91 2.61 7.32 -1.47
N THR A 92 1.51 7.77 -0.89
CA THR A 92 1.34 7.80 0.57
C THR A 92 0.95 6.43 1.10
N LEU A 93 1.31 6.15 2.36
CA LEU A 93 0.85 4.92 3.02
C LEU A 93 -0.67 4.82 3.05
N GLU A 94 -1.35 5.95 3.27
CA GLU A 94 -2.81 6.03 3.24
C GLU A 94 -3.39 5.54 1.90
N ARG A 95 -2.88 6.07 0.78
CA ARG A 95 -3.32 5.68 -0.57
C ARG A 95 -2.99 4.23 -0.90
N MET A 96 -1.81 3.75 -0.48
CA MET A 96 -1.39 2.35 -0.63
C MET A 96 -2.26 1.38 0.20
N ALA A 97 -2.77 1.83 1.35
CA ALA A 97 -3.56 1.02 2.27
C ALA A 97 -5.05 0.94 1.90
N GLU A 98 -5.52 1.81 1.01
CA GLU A 98 -6.89 1.80 0.51
C GLU A 98 -7.26 0.43 -0.14
N PRO A 99 -8.53 0.01 -0.07
CA PRO A 99 -8.97 -1.29 -0.58
C PRO A 99 -8.57 -1.53 -2.04
N THR A 100 -8.05 -2.74 -2.31
CA THR A 100 -7.67 -3.15 -3.67
C THR A 100 -8.13 -4.59 -3.89
N TYR A 101 -8.99 -4.79 -4.88
CA TYR A 101 -9.44 -6.13 -5.28
C TYR A 101 -8.45 -6.74 -6.26
N ARG A 102 -8.03 -7.97 -5.98
CA ARG A 102 -7.08 -8.72 -6.81
C ARG A 102 -7.80 -9.89 -7.45
N LEU A 103 -8.34 -9.67 -8.64
CA LEU A 103 -9.18 -10.62 -9.37
C LEU A 103 -8.41 -11.18 -10.56
N ALA A 104 -8.01 -12.46 -10.49
CA ALA A 104 -7.26 -13.13 -11.56
C ALA A 104 -6.00 -12.36 -12.02
N GLY A 105 -5.30 -11.68 -11.09
CA GLY A 105 -4.11 -10.87 -11.38
C GLY A 105 -4.39 -9.41 -11.76
N LEU A 106 -5.66 -9.02 -11.92
CA LEU A 106 -6.06 -7.62 -12.08
C LEU A 106 -6.23 -6.95 -10.72
N GLU A 107 -5.57 -5.81 -10.51
CA GLU A 107 -5.68 -5.01 -9.29
C GLU A 107 -6.62 -3.83 -9.53
N LEU A 108 -7.77 -3.80 -8.85
CA LEU A 108 -8.84 -2.81 -8.99
C LEU A 108 -9.07 -2.02 -7.72
N ARG A 109 -9.35 -0.73 -7.89
CA ARG A 109 -9.74 0.22 -6.83
C ARG A 109 -11.25 0.35 -6.82
N PRO A 110 -11.96 -0.33 -5.91
CA PRO A 110 -13.42 -0.33 -5.91
C PRO A 110 -14.04 1.03 -5.58
N GLY A 111 -13.30 1.96 -4.99
CA GLY A 111 -13.81 3.31 -4.69
C GLY A 111 -13.88 4.24 -5.91
N VAL A 112 -13.11 3.94 -6.97
CA VAL A 112 -12.93 4.82 -8.14
C VAL A 112 -13.00 4.08 -9.48
N ASP A 113 -13.37 2.80 -9.44
CA ASP A 113 -13.57 1.91 -10.58
C ASP A 113 -12.42 1.91 -11.61
N ARG A 114 -11.16 1.85 -11.14
CA ARG A 114 -9.97 1.84 -12.01
C ARG A 114 -8.87 0.88 -11.55
N PRO A 115 -7.90 0.55 -12.43
CA PRO A 115 -6.69 -0.18 -12.04
C PRO A 115 -5.89 0.51 -10.93
N TRP A 116 -5.34 -0.27 -10.00
CA TRP A 116 -4.59 0.20 -8.84
C TRP A 116 -3.47 1.20 -9.16
N HIS A 117 -2.70 0.96 -10.23
CA HIS A 117 -1.59 1.85 -10.58
C HIS A 117 -2.05 3.28 -10.91
N LEU A 118 -3.18 3.45 -11.59
CA LEU A 118 -3.74 4.77 -11.97
C LEU A 118 -4.34 5.56 -10.78
N ASP A 119 -4.35 4.97 -9.59
CA ASP A 119 -4.82 5.61 -8.37
C ASP A 119 -3.72 5.74 -7.31
N THR A 120 -2.51 5.24 -7.58
CA THR A 120 -1.46 5.11 -6.58
C THR A 120 -0.25 5.97 -6.91
N TRP A 121 0.18 5.99 -8.17
CA TRP A 121 1.36 6.73 -8.62
C TRP A 121 1.19 7.12 -10.09
N GLY A 122 2.03 8.03 -10.57
CA GLY A 122 1.94 8.54 -11.94
C GLY A 122 2.09 10.05 -12.00
N ILE A 123 1.50 10.66 -13.02
CA ILE A 123 1.61 12.09 -13.29
C ILE A 123 0.58 12.81 -12.44
N HIS A 124 1.02 13.47 -11.36
CA HIS A 124 0.15 14.16 -10.39
C HIS A 124 -0.05 15.65 -10.75
N GLY A 125 0.66 16.12 -11.77
CA GLY A 125 0.61 17.48 -12.27
C GLY A 125 1.34 17.57 -13.60
N PHE A 126 1.16 18.67 -14.32
CA PHE A 126 1.96 18.97 -15.50
C PHE A 126 1.98 20.48 -15.75
N ARG A 127 2.93 20.91 -16.56
CA ARG A 127 3.11 22.32 -16.93
C ARG A 127 3.45 22.42 -18.41
N PHE A 128 3.15 23.57 -19.00
CA PHE A 128 3.64 23.93 -20.32
C PHE A 128 4.94 24.71 -20.19
N TYR A 129 5.87 24.48 -21.12
CA TYR A 129 7.09 25.26 -21.24
C TYR A 129 7.17 25.86 -22.65
N SER A 130 7.39 27.17 -22.76
CA SER A 130 7.66 27.85 -24.04
C SER A 130 9.17 28.02 -24.23
N LEU A 131 9.67 27.66 -25.42
CA LEU A 131 11.07 27.88 -25.80
C LEU A 131 11.38 29.36 -26.05
N VAL A 132 10.43 30.08 -26.64
CA VAL A 132 10.54 31.50 -26.97
C VAL A 132 10.56 32.33 -25.69
N ASP A 133 9.58 32.14 -24.81
CA ASP A 133 9.45 32.92 -23.57
C ASP A 133 10.37 32.40 -22.46
N ARG A 134 10.87 31.16 -22.59
CA ARG A 134 11.68 30.45 -21.57
C ARG A 134 10.99 30.40 -20.22
N ALA A 135 9.68 30.19 -20.24
CA ALA A 135 8.83 30.26 -19.06
C ALA A 135 7.98 29.00 -18.94
N TYR A 136 7.73 28.62 -17.69
CA TYR A 136 6.75 27.58 -17.35
C TYR A 136 5.38 28.20 -17.09
N ARG A 137 4.36 27.40 -17.37
CA ARG A 137 2.97 27.67 -17.03
C ARG A 137 2.36 26.43 -16.43
N GLU A 138 2.06 26.51 -15.15
CA GLU A 138 1.46 25.40 -14.41
C GLU A 138 0.02 25.18 -14.83
N VAL A 139 -0.40 23.92 -14.86
CA VAL A 139 -1.78 23.55 -15.12
C VAL A 139 -2.50 23.32 -13.79
N SER A 140 -3.64 23.96 -13.61
CA SER A 140 -4.46 23.81 -12.41
C SER A 140 -5.23 22.48 -12.45
N LEU A 141 -4.78 21.51 -11.66
CA LEU A 141 -5.51 20.26 -11.42
C LEU A 141 -6.08 20.22 -10.00
N PRO A 142 -7.18 19.49 -9.77
CA PRO A 142 -7.64 19.21 -8.41
C PRO A 142 -6.58 18.46 -7.60
N ASP A 143 -6.54 18.72 -6.29
CA ASP A 143 -5.68 17.98 -5.37
C ASP A 143 -5.92 16.47 -5.49
N GLU A 144 -4.84 15.70 -5.34
CA GLU A 144 -4.85 14.22 -5.44
C GLU A 144 -5.26 13.65 -6.81
N ALA A 145 -5.43 14.47 -7.84
CA ALA A 145 -5.65 13.99 -9.19
C ALA A 145 -4.37 13.43 -9.80
N PHE A 146 -4.51 12.35 -10.57
CA PHE A 146 -3.51 11.95 -11.55
C PHE A 146 -3.99 12.27 -12.96
N ALA A 147 -3.06 12.31 -13.91
CA ALA A 147 -3.32 12.54 -15.32
C ALA A 147 -2.62 11.50 -16.20
N SER A 148 -3.24 11.13 -17.32
CA SER A 148 -2.64 10.23 -18.32
C SER A 148 -3.12 10.57 -19.73
N ASP A 149 -2.53 9.89 -20.72
CA ASP A 149 -3.02 9.88 -22.10
C ASP A 149 -3.14 11.29 -22.72
N PHE A 150 -2.08 12.08 -22.57
CA PHE A 150 -2.01 13.44 -23.10
C PHE A 150 -2.01 13.46 -24.63
N MET A 151 -2.80 14.35 -25.20
CA MET A 151 -2.86 14.59 -26.64
C MET A 151 -3.03 16.07 -26.95
N TRP A 152 -2.11 16.62 -27.73
CA TRP A 152 -2.19 18.00 -28.21
C TRP A 152 -3.34 18.17 -29.21
N SER A 153 -4.06 19.29 -29.11
CA SER A 153 -4.94 19.76 -30.19
C SER A 153 -4.11 20.08 -31.44
N PRO A 154 -4.65 19.91 -32.66
CA PRO A 154 -3.94 20.25 -33.90
C PRO A 154 -3.42 21.69 -33.95
N GLU A 155 -4.19 22.64 -33.39
CA GLU A 155 -3.83 24.07 -33.33
C GLU A 155 -2.80 24.39 -32.24
N GLY A 156 -2.45 23.42 -31.39
CA GLY A 156 -1.50 23.60 -30.29
C GLY A 156 -1.98 24.48 -29.13
N ASP A 157 -3.24 24.92 -29.09
CA ASP A 157 -3.76 25.79 -28.02
C ASP A 157 -4.25 25.03 -26.78
N ARG A 158 -4.42 23.70 -26.91
CA ARG A 158 -4.94 22.81 -25.86
C ARG A 158 -4.26 21.46 -25.81
N VAL A 159 -4.38 20.81 -24.65
CA VAL A 159 -4.09 19.38 -24.47
C VAL A 159 -5.30 18.69 -23.87
N ALA A 160 -5.75 17.60 -24.47
CA ALA A 160 -6.70 16.66 -23.91
C ALA A 160 -5.97 15.58 -23.10
N PHE A 161 -6.57 15.12 -22.01
CA PHE A 161 -6.00 14.09 -21.14
C PHE A 161 -7.09 13.38 -20.33
N LEU A 162 -6.76 12.23 -19.74
CA LEU A 162 -7.60 11.60 -18.72
C LEU A 162 -7.23 12.15 -17.35
N ALA A 163 -8.19 12.73 -16.66
CA ALA A 163 -8.07 13.13 -15.26
C ALA A 163 -8.60 12.01 -14.36
N HIS A 164 -7.72 11.42 -13.56
CA HIS A 164 -8.01 10.39 -12.57
C HIS A 164 -8.32 11.06 -11.23
N LEU A 165 -9.59 11.38 -11.00
CA LEU A 165 -10.06 12.09 -9.81
C LEU A 165 -10.47 11.10 -8.72
N ARG A 166 -10.70 11.57 -7.49
CA ARG A 166 -11.11 10.71 -6.36
C ARG A 166 -12.55 10.18 -6.48
N ASP A 167 -13.32 10.65 -7.46
CA ASP A 167 -14.69 10.23 -7.74
C ASP A 167 -14.88 9.58 -9.12
N GLY A 168 -13.79 9.41 -9.88
CA GLY A 168 -13.84 8.78 -11.21
C GLY A 168 -12.81 9.32 -12.20
N THR A 169 -12.68 8.64 -13.34
CA THR A 169 -11.85 9.13 -14.45
C THR A 169 -12.71 9.93 -15.41
N ARG A 170 -12.25 11.11 -15.81
CA ARG A 170 -12.95 12.00 -16.76
C ARG A 170 -12.01 12.46 -17.85
N VAL A 171 -12.57 12.79 -19.02
CA VAL A 171 -11.81 13.46 -20.09
C VAL A 171 -11.77 14.96 -19.79
N TRP A 172 -10.56 15.52 -19.73
CA TRP A 172 -10.32 16.92 -19.44
C TRP A 172 -9.51 17.58 -20.56
N THR A 173 -9.57 18.90 -20.63
CA THR A 173 -8.66 19.71 -21.44
C THR A 173 -7.96 20.76 -20.61
N ALA A 174 -6.73 21.10 -20.98
CA ALA A 174 -5.96 22.21 -20.44
C ALA A 174 -5.64 23.22 -21.55
N ARG A 175 -5.77 24.52 -21.27
CA ARG A 175 -5.37 25.59 -22.20
C ARG A 175 -3.91 25.96 -21.98
N VAL A 176 -3.19 26.10 -23.08
CA VAL A 176 -1.77 26.42 -23.09
C VAL A 176 -1.51 27.89 -22.72
N ALA A 177 -2.46 28.77 -23.04
CA ALA A 177 -2.34 30.21 -22.81
C ALA A 177 -2.24 30.60 -21.32
N ASP A 178 -2.94 29.91 -20.43
CA ASP A 178 -3.00 30.25 -19.00
C ASP A 178 -3.05 29.05 -18.04
N GLY A 179 -3.00 27.80 -18.55
CA GLY A 179 -2.95 26.61 -17.71
C GLY A 179 -4.28 26.23 -17.07
N THR A 180 -5.40 26.88 -17.40
CA THR A 180 -6.70 26.43 -16.88
C THR A 180 -7.04 25.06 -17.44
N ALA A 181 -7.48 24.14 -16.58
CA ALA A 181 -8.00 22.84 -16.99
C ALA A 181 -9.40 22.58 -16.43
N GLY A 182 -10.15 21.75 -17.15
CA GLY A 182 -11.52 21.39 -16.79
C GLY A 182 -12.03 20.19 -17.60
N PRO A 183 -13.18 19.62 -17.23
CA PRO A 183 -13.84 18.58 -18.01
C PRO A 183 -14.17 19.09 -19.42
N VAL A 184 -14.25 18.17 -20.37
CA VAL A 184 -14.84 18.45 -21.69
C VAL A 184 -16.36 18.51 -21.53
N ASP A 185 -16.97 19.63 -21.93
CA ASP A 185 -18.43 19.81 -21.98
C ASP A 185 -19.08 19.06 -23.15
#